data_AF-A0A2R5FDL5-F1
#
_entry.id   AF-A0A2R5FDL5-F1
#
_cell.length_a   1.000
_cell.length_b   1.000
_cell.length_c   1.000
_cell.angle_alpha   90.00
_cell.angle_beta   90.00
_cell.angle_gamma   90.00
#
_symmetry.space_group_name_H-M   'P 1'
#
loop_
_entity.id
_entity.type
_entity.pdbx_description
1 polymer ?
#
loop_
_entity_poly.entity_id
_entity_poly.type
_entity_poly.pdbx_seq_one_letter_code
_entity_poly.pdbx_strand_id
1 'polypeptide(L)'
;MQSDSFDFSQLASDIKAWGHALGFQAIGICDTDLSQAEPEFTAWLEQGFHGEMDYMARHGLKRLRPAELVPGTRRVITARMDYLPEQVESSETVMQDASRAFISRYALGRDYHKVLRSRLQQLCDRIAECVGEFGYRVFTDSAPVAEVHLAEKSGIGWRGKHTLLLSRDAGSWFFLGEIFTDLPLPADEATTSHCGSCSACITACPTGAIVAPYQVDARRCISYLTIELQGSIPEQLRPLMGNRIYGCDDCQLCCPWNKFAQLSVEPDFQARHGLDAASLRELFAWDQSAFETMTAGSAIRRIGHERWLRNIAVALGNAETAPENIAALESRADHPSPLVQEHVSWALARLRSK
;
A
#
# COMPACT_ATOMS: atom_id res chain seq x y z
N MET A 1 37.32 16.11 33.49
CA MET A 1 36.89 15.22 32.40
C MET A 1 35.54 15.71 31.92
N GLN A 2 35.53 16.55 30.87
CA GLN A 2 34.30 16.78 30.12
C GLN A 2 33.92 15.42 29.53
N SER A 3 32.77 14.87 29.90
CA SER A 3 32.22 13.73 29.17
C SER A 3 31.95 14.24 27.77
N ASP A 4 32.71 13.80 26.77
CA ASP A 4 32.40 14.06 25.37
C ASP A 4 30.97 13.57 25.15
N SER A 5 30.02 14.50 25.07
CA SER A 5 28.64 14.16 24.78
C SER A 5 28.61 13.61 23.37
N PHE A 6 28.11 12.39 23.20
CA PHE A 6 27.98 11.78 21.88
C PHE A 6 27.25 12.74 20.92
N ASP A 7 27.82 12.98 19.74
CA ASP A 7 27.27 13.93 18.76
C ASP A 7 26.12 13.30 17.96
N PHE A 8 24.90 13.47 18.47
CA PHE A 8 23.69 12.99 17.81
C PHE A 8 23.36 13.73 16.51
N SER A 9 23.91 14.92 16.28
CA SER A 9 23.71 15.65 15.03
C SER A 9 24.53 15.03 13.89
N GLN A 10 25.78 14.67 14.19
CA GLN A 10 26.61 13.91 13.26
C GLN A 10 25.98 12.54 12.97
N LEU A 11 25.55 11.80 14.00
CA LEU A 11 24.91 10.50 13.80
C LEU A 11 23.63 10.61 12.96
N ALA A 12 22.79 11.62 13.16
CA ALA A 12 21.61 11.82 12.32
C ALA A 12 21.97 12.04 10.84
N SER A 13 23.07 12.75 10.57
CA SER A 13 23.59 12.93 9.21
C SER A 13 24.11 11.61 8.63
N ASP A 14 24.83 10.83 9.44
CA ASP A 14 25.38 9.53 9.04
C ASP A 14 24.27 8.51 8.76
N ILE A 15 23.21 8.47 9.58
CA ILE A 15 22.03 7.62 9.39
C ILE A 15 21.39 7.89 8.02
N LYS A 16 21.26 9.16 7.63
CA LYS A 16 20.73 9.52 6.31
C LYS A 16 21.64 9.01 5.19
N ALA A 17 22.95 9.22 5.32
CA ALA A 17 23.92 8.74 4.34
C ALA A 17 23.93 7.20 4.22
N TRP A 18 23.87 6.47 5.35
CA TRP A 18 23.80 5.01 5.36
C TRP A 18 22.48 4.50 4.80
N GLY A 19 21.36 5.15 5.13
CA GLY A 19 20.06 4.80 4.54
C GLY A 19 20.06 4.95 3.02
N HIS A 20 20.67 6.02 2.49
CA HIS A 20 20.88 6.17 1.04
C HIS A 20 21.75 5.05 0.46
N ALA A 21 22.86 4.69 1.11
CA ALA A 21 23.70 3.57 0.69
C ALA A 21 22.97 2.22 0.70
N LEU A 22 21.97 2.06 1.57
CA LEU A 22 21.09 0.89 1.65
C LEU A 22 19.92 0.93 0.65
N GLY A 23 19.85 1.95 -0.22
CA GLY A 23 18.87 2.06 -1.29
C GLY A 23 17.58 2.78 -0.92
N PHE A 24 17.51 3.47 0.23
CA PHE A 24 16.40 4.37 0.55
C PHE A 24 16.60 5.73 -0.14
N GLN A 25 15.59 6.24 -0.83
CA GLN A 25 15.67 7.54 -1.53
C GLN A 25 15.42 8.72 -0.60
N ALA A 26 14.90 8.51 0.61
CA ALA A 26 14.85 9.53 1.65
C ALA A 26 14.83 8.90 3.05
N ILE A 27 15.46 9.59 4.00
CA ILE A 27 15.43 9.28 5.43
C ILE A 27 15.12 10.59 6.18
N GLY A 28 14.13 10.54 7.06
CA GLY A 28 13.70 11.67 7.87
C GLY A 28 13.55 11.26 9.33
N ILE A 29 13.73 12.20 10.26
CA ILE A 29 13.63 11.94 11.69
C ILE A 29 12.58 12.86 12.30
N CYS A 30 11.67 12.34 13.12
CA CYS A 30 10.70 13.17 13.83
C CYS A 30 10.58 12.81 15.31
N ASP A 31 9.89 13.68 16.05
CA ASP A 31 9.38 13.35 17.38
C ASP A 31 8.23 12.32 17.32
N THR A 32 7.68 11.95 18.48
CA THR A 32 6.65 10.92 18.63
C THR A 32 5.22 11.47 18.80
N ASP A 33 5.03 12.79 18.81
CA ASP A 33 3.73 13.42 19.07
C ASP A 33 2.85 13.42 17.83
N LEU A 34 1.85 12.52 17.82
CA LEU A 34 0.81 12.45 16.79
C LEU A 34 -0.56 12.87 17.32
N SER A 35 -0.63 13.61 18.43
CA SER A 35 -1.88 14.02 19.06
C SER A 35 -2.84 14.74 18.12
N GLN A 36 -2.32 15.50 17.15
CA GLN A 36 -3.12 16.21 16.14
C GLN A 36 -3.89 15.28 15.19
N ALA A 37 -3.44 14.03 15.01
CA ALA A 37 -4.10 13.04 14.17
C ALA A 37 -5.18 12.23 14.92
N GLU A 38 -5.19 12.25 16.26
CA GLU A 38 -6.13 11.46 17.07
C GLU A 38 -7.61 11.78 16.78
N PRO A 39 -8.03 13.06 16.67
CA PRO A 39 -9.43 13.38 16.39
C PRO A 39 -9.91 12.87 15.03
N GLU A 40 -9.10 13.03 13.99
CA GLU A 40 -9.45 12.57 12.64
C GLU A 40 -9.56 11.05 12.59
N PHE A 41 -8.58 10.35 13.18
CA PHE A 41 -8.58 8.90 13.24
C PHE A 41 -9.77 8.35 14.03
N THR A 42 -10.10 8.97 15.16
CA THR A 42 -11.26 8.59 15.97
C THR A 42 -12.56 8.77 15.19
N ALA A 43 -12.74 9.92 14.54
CA ALA A 43 -13.92 10.18 13.70
C ALA A 43 -14.03 9.20 12.52
N TRP A 44 -12.90 8.77 11.95
CA TRP A 44 -12.86 7.76 10.89
C TRP A 44 -13.29 6.37 11.40
N LEU A 45 -12.86 5.99 12.61
CA LEU A 45 -13.31 4.76 13.28
C LEU A 45 -14.81 4.79 13.60
N GLU A 46 -15.31 5.89 14.18
CA GLU A 46 -16.72 6.06 14.55
C GLU A 46 -17.67 5.99 13.35
N GLN A 47 -17.24 6.46 12.18
CA GLN A 47 -17.99 6.34 10.93
C GLN A 47 -17.96 4.93 10.33
N GLY A 48 -17.20 4.01 10.91
CA GLY A 48 -17.04 2.65 10.40
C GLY A 48 -16.29 2.59 9.07
N PHE A 49 -15.51 3.62 8.73
CA PHE A 49 -14.81 3.71 7.46
C PHE A 49 -13.65 2.71 7.32
N HIS A 50 -13.30 1.99 8.39
CA HIS A 50 -12.34 0.88 8.37
C HIS A 50 -12.89 -0.42 7.78
N GLY A 51 -14.20 -0.55 7.60
CA GLY A 51 -14.79 -1.82 7.16
C GLY A 51 -14.43 -2.97 8.10
N GLU A 52 -14.02 -4.11 7.55
CA GLU A 52 -13.63 -5.33 8.27
C GLU A 52 -12.17 -5.31 8.76
N MET A 53 -11.45 -4.20 8.62
CA MET A 53 -10.10 -4.06 9.16
C MET A 53 -10.15 -3.85 10.69
N ASP A 54 -10.62 -4.86 11.44
CA ASP A 54 -10.77 -4.81 12.91
C ASP A 54 -9.48 -4.42 13.62
N TYR A 55 -8.32 -4.73 13.03
CA TYR A 55 -7.02 -4.32 13.54
C TYR A 55 -6.83 -2.80 13.63
N MET A 56 -7.59 -2.01 12.86
CA MET A 56 -7.62 -0.55 12.95
C MET A 56 -8.27 -0.09 14.26
N ALA A 57 -9.35 -0.75 14.69
CA ALA A 57 -10.10 -0.37 15.89
C ALA A 57 -9.56 -1.03 17.17
N ARG A 58 -9.16 -2.31 17.11
CA ARG A 58 -8.86 -3.14 18.30
C ARG A 58 -7.73 -2.61 19.19
N HIS A 59 -6.85 -1.79 18.64
CA HIS A 59 -5.69 -1.23 19.34
C HIS A 59 -5.91 0.22 19.79
N GLY A 60 -7.12 0.76 19.61
CA GLY A 60 -7.45 2.14 19.94
C GLY A 60 -6.45 3.11 19.32
N LEU A 61 -5.90 4.00 20.13
CA LEU A 61 -4.97 5.05 19.70
C LEU A 61 -3.50 4.61 19.68
N LYS A 62 -3.20 3.32 19.90
CA LYS A 62 -1.81 2.82 19.98
C LYS A 62 -0.96 3.17 18.75
N ARG A 63 -1.58 3.24 17.56
CA ARG A 63 -0.89 3.64 16.31
C ARG A 63 -0.46 5.10 16.25
N LEU A 64 -1.11 5.95 17.05
CA LEU A 64 -0.79 7.37 17.20
C LEU A 64 0.05 7.64 18.45
N ARG A 65 0.41 6.59 19.21
CA ARG A 65 1.14 6.72 20.48
C ARG A 65 2.36 5.81 20.49
N PRO A 66 3.48 6.24 19.86
CA PRO A 66 4.69 5.44 19.77
C PRO A 66 5.18 4.85 21.09
N ALA A 67 5.06 5.59 22.20
CA ALA A 67 5.44 5.14 23.53
C ALA A 67 4.61 3.95 24.06
N GLU A 68 3.35 3.79 23.63
CA GLU A 68 2.52 2.63 23.98
C GLU A 68 2.87 1.40 23.13
N LEU A 69 3.41 1.60 21.92
CA LEU A 69 3.84 0.53 21.03
C LEU A 69 5.23 0.01 21.39
N VAL A 70 6.16 0.91 21.66
CA VAL A 70 7.54 0.63 22.07
C VAL A 70 7.91 1.59 23.20
N PRO A 71 7.85 1.15 24.47
CA PRO A 71 8.24 1.98 25.61
C PRO A 71 9.66 2.53 25.46
N GLY A 72 9.86 3.79 25.82
CA GLY A 72 11.17 4.45 25.70
C GLY A 72 11.45 5.09 24.33
N THR A 73 10.56 4.96 23.35
CA THR A 73 10.72 5.66 22.05
C THR A 73 10.81 7.17 22.26
N ARG A 74 11.89 7.77 21.76
CA ARG A 74 12.12 9.22 21.77
C ARG A 74 12.02 9.84 20.38
N ARG A 75 12.39 9.07 19.35
CA ARG A 75 12.38 9.49 17.95
C ARG A 75 11.90 8.37 17.05
N VAL A 76 11.43 8.77 15.88
CA VAL A 76 11.11 7.87 14.79
C VAL A 76 11.95 8.26 13.58
N ILE A 77 12.65 7.29 13.00
CA ILE A 77 13.33 7.42 11.72
C ILE A 77 12.39 6.83 10.67
N THR A 78 11.97 7.64 9.70
CA THR A 78 11.15 7.20 8.56
C THR A 78 12.03 7.05 7.34
N ALA A 79 11.88 5.94 6.63
CA ALA A 79 12.56 5.67 5.38
C ALA A 79 11.57 5.57 4.21
N ARG A 80 11.97 6.09 3.06
CA ARG A 80 11.22 6.00 1.80
C ARG A 80 11.97 5.14 0.78
N MET A 81 11.26 4.25 0.10
CA MET A 81 11.82 3.47 -1.00
C MET A 81 10.90 3.47 -2.23
N ASP A 82 11.37 4.00 -3.34
CA ASP A 82 10.61 4.06 -4.59
C ASP A 82 10.40 2.65 -5.15
N TYR A 83 9.20 2.36 -5.67
CA TYR A 83 8.85 1.02 -6.16
C TYR A 83 8.40 0.94 -7.61
N LEU A 84 8.14 2.07 -8.29
CA LEU A 84 7.63 2.03 -9.66
C LEU A 84 8.67 1.39 -10.60
N PRO A 85 8.43 0.19 -11.14
CA PRO A 85 9.42 -0.49 -11.97
C PRO A 85 9.59 0.20 -13.33
N GLU A 86 10.80 0.16 -13.89
CA GLU A 86 11.11 0.75 -15.20
C GLU A 86 10.49 -0.04 -16.36
N GLN A 87 10.50 -1.37 -16.27
CA GLN A 87 10.06 -2.27 -17.35
C GLN A 87 8.72 -2.93 -17.01
N VAL A 88 7.64 -2.15 -17.06
CA VAL A 88 6.28 -2.67 -16.97
C VAL A 88 5.36 -2.07 -18.00
N GLU A 89 4.35 -2.84 -18.38
CA GLU A 89 3.24 -2.31 -19.18
C GLU A 89 2.59 -1.10 -18.48
N SER A 90 2.18 -0.10 -19.27
CA SER A 90 1.52 1.09 -18.73
C SER A 90 0.23 0.71 -17.98
N SER A 91 0.02 1.29 -16.79
CA SER A 91 -1.24 1.14 -16.05
C SER A 91 -2.45 1.54 -16.88
N GLU A 92 -2.35 2.62 -17.65
CA GLU A 92 -3.46 3.08 -18.50
C GLU A 92 -3.80 2.03 -19.57
N THR A 93 -2.80 1.49 -20.26
CA THR A 93 -2.98 0.47 -21.30
C THR A 93 -3.63 -0.79 -20.72
N VAL A 94 -3.16 -1.27 -19.57
CA VAL A 94 -3.71 -2.47 -18.93
C VAL A 94 -5.13 -2.21 -18.43
N MET A 95 -5.43 -1.05 -17.85
CA MET A 95 -6.75 -0.72 -17.32
C MET A 95 -7.81 -0.45 -18.40
N GLN A 96 -7.39 -0.04 -19.61
CA GLN A 96 -8.27 0.16 -20.76
C GLN A 96 -8.59 -1.15 -21.50
N ASP A 97 -7.74 -2.17 -21.38
CA ASP A 97 -7.98 -3.50 -21.94
C ASP A 97 -8.74 -4.38 -20.94
N ALA A 98 -10.06 -4.50 -21.14
CA ALA A 98 -10.94 -5.25 -20.25
C ALA A 98 -10.66 -6.78 -20.26
N SER A 99 -9.80 -7.29 -21.14
CA SER A 99 -9.34 -8.69 -21.14
C SER A 99 -8.12 -8.91 -20.25
N ARG A 100 -7.37 -7.86 -19.91
CA ARG A 100 -6.20 -7.90 -19.03
C ARG A 100 -6.58 -7.75 -17.57
N ALA A 101 -5.76 -8.31 -16.70
CA ALA A 101 -5.86 -8.17 -15.27
C ALA A 101 -5.01 -7.00 -14.79
N PHE A 102 -5.62 -6.02 -14.11
CA PHE A 102 -4.85 -4.96 -13.47
C PHE A 102 -4.50 -5.35 -12.03
N ILE A 103 -3.20 -5.36 -11.74
CA ILE A 103 -2.62 -5.50 -10.41
C ILE A 103 -1.89 -4.19 -10.11
N SER A 104 -2.21 -3.60 -8.96
CA SER A 104 -1.57 -2.37 -8.48
C SER A 104 -0.05 -2.50 -8.50
N ARG A 105 0.65 -1.45 -8.98
CA ARG A 105 2.07 -1.55 -9.33
C ARG A 105 2.97 -1.87 -8.15
N TYR A 106 2.54 -1.59 -6.92
CA TYR A 106 3.29 -1.94 -5.71
C TYR A 106 3.41 -3.47 -5.48
N ALA A 107 2.51 -4.27 -6.05
CA ALA A 107 2.38 -5.69 -5.74
C ALA A 107 3.02 -6.62 -6.79
N LEU A 108 3.62 -6.06 -7.85
CA LEU A 108 4.14 -6.83 -8.99
C LEU A 108 5.43 -7.61 -8.67
N GLY A 109 6.22 -7.10 -7.73
CA GLY A 109 7.49 -7.67 -7.33
C GLY A 109 7.42 -8.57 -6.09
N ARG A 110 8.56 -8.68 -5.42
CA ARG A 110 8.70 -9.26 -4.09
C ARG A 110 7.95 -8.42 -3.07
N ASP A 111 7.45 -9.11 -2.05
CA ASP A 111 6.82 -8.54 -0.88
C ASP A 111 7.71 -7.49 -0.20
N TYR A 112 7.33 -6.22 -0.33
CA TYR A 112 8.07 -5.06 0.13
C TYR A 112 8.34 -5.09 1.64
N HIS A 113 7.46 -5.72 2.43
CA HIS A 113 7.64 -5.88 3.88
C HIS A 113 8.99 -6.54 4.20
N LYS A 114 9.40 -7.52 3.40
CA LYS A 114 10.66 -8.25 3.60
C LYS A 114 11.86 -7.41 3.19
N VAL A 115 11.75 -6.70 2.07
CA VAL A 115 12.82 -5.85 1.52
C VAL A 115 13.12 -4.70 2.48
N LEU A 116 12.10 -3.93 2.84
CA LEU A 116 12.26 -2.77 3.73
C LEU A 116 12.73 -3.20 5.12
N ARG A 117 12.11 -4.22 5.73
CA ARG A 117 12.51 -4.68 7.07
C ARG A 117 13.96 -5.13 7.12
N SER A 118 14.42 -5.87 6.10
CA SER A 118 15.83 -6.30 6.02
C SER A 118 16.79 -5.10 5.94
N ARG A 119 16.47 -4.07 5.15
CA ARG A 119 17.31 -2.89 4.99
C ARG A 119 17.29 -1.97 6.20
N LEU A 120 16.12 -1.79 6.82
CA LEU A 120 16.00 -1.05 8.08
C LEU A 120 16.74 -1.75 9.22
N GLN A 121 16.74 -3.09 9.25
CA GLN A 121 17.56 -3.83 10.20
C GLN A 121 19.05 -3.59 9.99
N GLN A 122 19.54 -3.65 8.74
CA GLN A 122 20.94 -3.32 8.42
C GLN A 122 21.31 -1.88 8.83
N LEU A 123 20.38 -0.93 8.68
CA LEU A 123 20.59 0.44 9.16
C LEU A 123 20.70 0.48 10.69
N CYS A 124 19.87 -0.28 11.42
CA CYS A 124 19.98 -0.40 12.87
C CYS A 124 21.30 -1.03 13.31
N ASP A 125 21.75 -2.08 12.62
CA ASP A 125 23.03 -2.74 12.88
C ASP A 125 24.19 -1.74 12.70
N ARG A 126 24.13 -0.92 11.64
CA ARG A 126 25.13 0.14 11.38
C ARG A 126 25.12 1.24 12.44
N ILE A 127 23.94 1.62 12.95
CA ILE A 127 23.83 2.56 14.08
C ILE A 127 24.48 1.96 15.32
N ALA A 128 24.21 0.68 15.62
CA ALA A 128 24.75 -0.01 16.78
C ALA A 128 26.28 -0.12 16.76
N GLU A 129 26.89 -0.26 15.58
CA GLU A 129 28.36 -0.21 15.41
C GLU A 129 28.96 1.14 15.89
N CYS A 130 28.20 2.23 15.84
CA CYS A 130 28.67 3.56 16.23
C CYS A 130 28.31 3.95 17.66
N VAL A 131 27.12 3.60 18.15
CA VAL A 131 26.62 4.02 19.47
C VAL A 131 26.68 2.92 20.54
N GLY A 132 26.96 1.68 20.14
CA GLY A 132 26.74 0.51 20.97
C GLY A 132 25.28 0.05 20.97
N GLU A 133 24.91 -0.78 21.95
CA GLU A 133 23.53 -1.25 22.09
C GLU A 133 22.58 -0.07 22.39
N PHE A 134 21.45 -0.02 21.68
CA PHE A 134 20.41 0.99 21.87
C PHE A 134 19.03 0.37 21.68
N GLY A 135 17.99 0.99 22.25
CA GLY A 135 16.62 0.54 22.11
C GLY A 135 16.05 0.93 20.74
N TYR A 136 15.65 -0.08 19.94
CA TYR A 136 14.93 0.17 18.70
C TYR A 136 13.92 -0.91 18.34
N ARG A 137 13.03 -0.57 17.39
CA ARG A 137 12.19 -1.54 16.69
C ARG A 137 11.85 -1.08 15.27
N VAL A 138 12.02 -2.00 14.33
CA VAL A 138 11.70 -1.81 12.90
C VAL A 138 10.24 -2.14 12.62
N PHE A 139 9.59 -1.33 11.78
CA PHE A 139 8.22 -1.49 11.31
C PHE A 139 8.09 -1.27 9.81
N THR A 140 7.14 -2.00 9.22
CA THR A 140 6.75 -1.92 7.81
C THR A 140 5.30 -2.43 7.69
N ASP A 141 4.28 -1.55 7.67
CA ASP A 141 2.82 -1.76 7.39
C ASP A 141 2.03 -2.77 8.25
N SER A 142 2.71 -3.76 8.83
CA SER A 142 2.16 -4.93 9.51
C SER A 142 1.97 -4.72 11.02
N ALA A 143 2.23 -3.52 11.51
CA ALA A 143 2.06 -3.13 12.90
C ALA A 143 1.12 -1.91 12.98
N PRO A 144 0.50 -1.64 14.14
CA PRO A 144 -0.30 -0.44 14.32
C PRO A 144 0.64 0.77 14.42
N VAL A 145 1.17 1.21 13.30
CA VAL A 145 1.95 2.45 13.13
C VAL A 145 1.11 3.40 12.26
N ALA A 146 1.38 4.69 12.35
CA ALA A 146 0.74 5.72 11.54
C ALA A 146 1.77 6.31 10.58
N GLU A 147 2.25 5.46 9.67
CA GLU A 147 3.41 5.70 8.80
C GLU A 147 3.32 7.02 8.05
N VAL A 148 2.16 7.32 7.44
CA VAL A 148 1.95 8.57 6.71
C VAL A 148 2.08 9.81 7.60
N HIS A 149 1.58 9.76 8.84
CA HIS A 149 1.68 10.91 9.76
C HIS A 149 3.11 11.10 10.27
N LEU A 150 3.83 10.01 10.54
CA LEU A 150 5.25 10.05 10.93
C LEU A 150 6.12 10.56 9.77
N ALA A 151 5.85 10.08 8.55
CA ALA A 151 6.53 10.54 7.35
C ALA A 151 6.32 12.04 7.10
N GLU A 152 5.10 12.54 7.31
CA GLU A 152 4.78 13.97 7.23
C GLU A 152 5.58 14.79 8.23
N LYS A 153 5.60 14.38 9.50
CA LYS A 153 6.38 15.06 10.55
C LYS A 153 7.90 15.00 10.30
N SER A 154 8.38 13.93 9.69
CA SER A 154 9.81 13.73 9.39
C SER A 154 10.29 14.42 8.11
N GLY A 155 9.41 15.17 7.42
CA GLY A 155 9.76 15.94 6.22
C GLY A 155 9.86 15.11 4.93
N ILE A 156 9.52 13.82 4.95
CA ILE A 156 9.56 12.93 3.77
C ILE A 156 8.54 13.37 2.71
N GLY A 157 7.40 13.92 3.12
CA GLY A 157 6.32 14.28 2.22
C GLY A 157 5.14 14.89 2.97
N TRP A 158 4.06 15.22 2.27
CA TRP A 158 2.80 15.68 2.88
C TRP A 158 1.69 14.67 2.60
N ARG A 159 0.68 14.61 3.45
CA ARG A 159 -0.48 13.77 3.19
C ARG A 159 -1.32 14.35 2.05
N GLY A 160 -1.58 13.55 1.02
CA GLY A 160 -2.45 13.92 -0.10
C GLY A 160 -3.94 13.81 0.26
N LYS A 161 -4.81 14.47 -0.52
CA LYS A 161 -6.28 14.37 -0.32
C LYS A 161 -6.82 12.95 -0.47
N HIS A 162 -6.10 12.08 -1.17
CA HIS A 162 -6.34 10.63 -1.27
C HIS A 162 -5.65 9.81 -0.17
N THR A 163 -5.25 10.45 0.94
CA THR A 163 -4.65 9.90 2.16
C THR A 163 -3.27 9.26 2.06
N LEU A 164 -2.73 8.97 0.88
CA LEU A 164 -1.33 8.55 0.72
C LEU A 164 -0.37 9.72 0.94
N LEU A 165 0.87 9.41 1.29
CA LEU A 165 1.94 10.40 1.32
C LEU A 165 2.34 10.81 -0.11
N LEU A 166 2.62 12.09 -0.29
CA LEU A 166 3.16 12.67 -1.52
C LEU A 166 4.52 13.32 -1.22
N SER A 167 5.50 13.09 -2.08
CA SER A 167 6.75 13.83 -2.12
C SER A 167 6.83 14.69 -3.38
N ARG A 168 7.50 15.84 -3.24
CA ARG A 168 7.68 16.81 -4.32
C ARG A 168 8.50 16.25 -5.47
N ASP A 169 9.44 15.37 -5.16
CA ASP A 169 10.44 14.82 -6.08
C ASP A 169 10.14 13.37 -6.54
N ALA A 170 9.13 12.71 -5.97
CA ALA A 170 8.82 11.30 -6.26
C ALA A 170 7.32 10.95 -6.33
N GLY A 171 6.42 11.93 -6.19
CA GLY A 171 4.98 11.63 -6.23
C GLY A 171 4.55 10.76 -5.04
N SER A 172 3.89 9.63 -5.27
CA SER A 172 3.44 8.68 -4.23
C SER A 172 3.85 7.21 -4.50
N TRP A 173 4.71 6.97 -5.49
CA TRP A 173 5.11 5.61 -5.88
C TRP A 173 6.27 5.05 -5.06
N PHE A 174 6.10 5.05 -3.74
CA PHE A 174 7.09 4.57 -2.79
C PHE A 174 6.46 3.88 -1.59
N PHE A 175 7.27 3.03 -0.95
CA PHE A 175 6.97 2.42 0.34
C PHE A 175 7.55 3.26 1.48
N LEU A 176 6.97 3.09 2.67
CA LEU A 176 7.45 3.65 3.93
C LEU A 176 7.88 2.52 4.87
N GLY A 177 8.81 2.82 5.75
CA GLY A 177 9.11 1.99 6.90
C GLY A 177 9.80 2.80 8.00
N GLU A 178 9.63 2.35 9.24
CA GLU A 178 9.94 3.15 10.42
C GLU A 178 10.88 2.41 11.36
N ILE A 179 11.75 3.16 12.02
CA ILE A 179 12.54 2.70 13.16
C ILE A 179 12.15 3.57 14.35
N PHE A 180 11.51 2.97 15.35
CA PHE A 180 11.31 3.63 16.63
C PHE A 180 12.58 3.46 17.43
N THR A 181 13.10 4.55 18.01
CA THR A 181 14.38 4.52 18.72
C THR A 181 14.35 5.36 20.00
N ASP A 182 15.11 4.93 21.01
CA ASP A 182 15.38 5.66 22.24
C ASP A 182 16.53 6.68 22.12
N LEU A 183 17.15 6.79 20.94
CA LEU A 183 18.21 7.76 20.69
C LEU A 183 17.62 9.18 20.61
N PRO A 184 18.24 10.18 21.26
CA PRO A 184 17.83 11.59 21.21
C PRO A 184 18.27 12.30 19.93
N LEU A 185 17.97 11.72 18.76
CA LEU A 185 18.33 12.31 17.47
C LEU A 185 17.64 13.68 17.28
N PRO A 186 18.28 14.67 16.64
CA PRO A 186 17.58 15.88 16.22
C PRO A 186 16.45 15.53 15.25
N ALA A 187 15.33 16.26 15.34
CA ALA A 187 14.20 16.10 14.43
C ALA A 187 14.36 17.00 13.21
N ASP A 188 13.90 16.52 12.06
CA ASP A 188 13.77 17.26 10.83
C ASP A 188 12.49 18.12 10.83
N GLU A 189 12.43 19.07 9.90
CA GLU A 189 11.26 19.92 9.72
C GLU A 189 10.22 19.23 8.83
N ALA A 190 8.96 19.27 9.26
CA ALA A 190 7.84 18.82 8.45
C ALA A 190 7.71 19.67 7.18
N THR A 191 7.29 19.04 6.09
CA THR A 191 7.01 19.76 4.84
C THR A 191 5.61 20.37 4.85
N THR A 192 5.33 21.23 3.87
CA THR A 192 4.03 21.88 3.70
C THR A 192 3.14 21.14 2.71
N SER A 193 1.82 21.17 2.91
CA SER A 193 0.88 20.57 1.95
C SER A 193 0.85 21.31 0.62
N HIS A 194 0.88 20.55 -0.48
CA HIS A 194 0.92 21.09 -1.85
C HIS A 194 -0.25 20.65 -2.74
N CYS A 195 -1.34 20.13 -2.16
CA CYS A 195 -2.52 19.79 -2.96
C CYS A 195 -3.32 21.03 -3.43
N GLY A 196 -3.28 22.13 -2.69
CA GLY A 196 -4.04 23.35 -3.03
C GLY A 196 -5.53 23.08 -3.27
N SER A 197 -6.10 23.69 -4.31
CA SER A 197 -7.50 23.49 -4.73
C SER A 197 -7.75 22.21 -5.53
N CYS A 198 -6.72 21.41 -5.84
CA CYS A 198 -6.85 20.20 -6.67
C CYS A 198 -7.84 19.20 -6.05
N SER A 199 -8.70 18.60 -6.88
CA SER A 199 -9.63 17.54 -6.50
C SER A 199 -9.54 16.29 -7.40
N ALA A 200 -8.47 16.16 -8.20
CA ALA A 200 -8.35 15.13 -9.24
C ALA A 200 -8.59 13.71 -8.71
N CYS A 201 -7.96 13.34 -7.60
CA CYS A 201 -8.13 12.02 -6.98
C CYS A 201 -9.56 11.74 -6.49
N ILE A 202 -10.24 12.77 -5.98
CA ILE A 202 -11.63 12.66 -5.51
C ILE A 202 -12.54 12.40 -6.71
N THR A 203 -12.37 13.17 -7.79
CA THR A 203 -13.14 13.04 -9.03
C THR A 203 -12.87 11.72 -9.75
N ALA A 204 -11.63 11.26 -9.78
CA ALA A 204 -11.22 10.07 -10.51
C ALA A 204 -11.55 8.76 -9.79
N CYS A 205 -11.84 8.78 -8.48
CA CYS A 205 -12.09 7.56 -7.70
C CYS A 205 -13.35 6.83 -8.22
N PRO A 206 -13.24 5.62 -8.81
CA PRO A 206 -14.36 5.01 -9.53
C PRO A 206 -15.58 4.70 -8.66
N THR A 207 -15.34 4.44 -7.39
CA THR A 207 -16.37 4.12 -6.40
C THR A 207 -16.71 5.28 -5.49
N GLY A 208 -16.11 6.47 -5.68
CA GLY A 208 -16.27 7.60 -4.76
C GLY A 208 -15.89 7.24 -3.32
N ALA A 209 -14.81 6.48 -3.14
CA ALA A 209 -14.31 6.09 -1.82
C ALA A 209 -13.63 7.25 -1.09
N ILE A 210 -13.07 8.22 -1.81
CA ILE A 210 -12.56 9.46 -1.20
C ILE A 210 -13.75 10.41 -1.04
N VAL A 211 -14.35 10.41 0.15
CA VAL A 211 -15.62 11.12 0.44
C VAL A 211 -15.41 12.61 0.74
N ALA A 212 -14.20 12.97 1.19
CA ALA A 212 -13.76 14.34 1.42
C ALA A 212 -12.22 14.38 1.36
N PRO A 213 -11.59 15.56 1.25
CA PRO A 213 -10.14 15.69 1.40
C PRO A 213 -9.65 14.98 2.67
N TYR A 214 -8.66 14.10 2.52
CA TYR A 214 -8.05 13.33 3.61
C TYR A 214 -8.98 12.27 4.24
N GLN A 215 -10.15 11.99 3.64
CA GLN A 215 -11.11 11.04 4.19
C GLN A 215 -11.49 9.99 3.15
N VAL A 216 -11.14 8.74 3.44
CA VAL A 216 -11.46 7.57 2.61
C VAL A 216 -12.41 6.66 3.37
N ASP A 217 -13.56 6.33 2.77
CA ASP A 217 -14.39 5.20 3.20
C ASP A 217 -13.80 3.91 2.59
N ALA A 218 -13.06 3.14 3.38
CA ALA A 218 -12.37 1.95 2.89
C ALA A 218 -13.37 0.93 2.34
N ARG A 219 -14.60 0.86 2.87
CA ARG A 219 -15.65 -0.07 2.41
C ARG A 219 -16.00 0.09 0.94
N ARG A 220 -15.68 1.25 0.36
CA ARG A 220 -15.88 1.57 -1.07
C ARG A 220 -14.58 1.49 -1.87
N CYS A 221 -13.42 1.54 -1.22
CA CYS A 221 -12.11 1.58 -1.87
C CYS A 221 -11.81 0.25 -2.57
N ILE A 222 -11.53 0.26 -3.87
CA ILE A 222 -11.22 -0.95 -4.64
C ILE A 222 -10.01 -1.70 -4.05
N SER A 223 -9.02 -0.98 -3.50
CA SER A 223 -7.89 -1.59 -2.81
C SER A 223 -8.34 -2.43 -1.60
N TYR A 224 -9.19 -1.87 -0.73
CA TYR A 224 -9.80 -2.61 0.37
C TYR A 224 -10.67 -3.77 -0.12
N LEU A 225 -11.53 -3.56 -1.13
CA LEU A 225 -12.43 -4.60 -1.65
C LEU A 225 -11.67 -5.81 -2.18
N THR A 226 -10.52 -5.59 -2.81
CA THR A 226 -9.71 -6.66 -3.42
C THR A 226 -8.75 -7.32 -2.43
N ILE A 227 -8.32 -6.62 -1.37
CA ILE A 227 -7.25 -7.08 -0.47
C ILE A 227 -7.73 -7.41 0.95
N GLU A 228 -8.54 -6.53 1.53
CA GLU A 228 -8.88 -6.57 2.96
C GLU A 228 -10.23 -7.24 3.22
N LEU A 229 -11.22 -6.97 2.38
CA LEU A 229 -12.54 -7.59 2.46
C LEU A 229 -12.43 -9.10 2.31
N GLN A 230 -12.90 -9.85 3.32
CA GLN A 230 -12.88 -11.32 3.28
C GLN A 230 -14.06 -11.87 2.47
N GLY A 231 -15.24 -11.28 2.70
CA GLY A 231 -16.51 -11.77 2.16
C GLY A 231 -16.86 -11.26 0.76
N SER A 232 -18.16 -11.10 0.53
CA SER A 232 -18.72 -10.72 -0.77
C SER A 232 -18.53 -9.25 -1.08
N ILE A 233 -18.08 -8.94 -2.31
CA ILE A 233 -18.00 -7.57 -2.81
C ILE A 233 -19.43 -7.09 -3.07
N PRO A 234 -19.88 -5.94 -2.52
CA PRO A 234 -21.23 -5.43 -2.73
C PRO A 234 -21.57 -5.29 -4.22
N GLU A 235 -22.72 -5.82 -4.65
CA GLU A 235 -23.09 -5.91 -6.07
C GLU A 235 -23.05 -4.57 -6.79
N GLN A 236 -23.47 -3.48 -6.14
CA GLN A 236 -23.47 -2.13 -6.70
C GLN A 236 -22.06 -1.58 -6.97
N LEU A 237 -21.02 -2.14 -6.33
CA LEU A 237 -19.62 -1.72 -6.54
C LEU A 237 -18.93 -2.57 -7.62
N ARG A 238 -19.38 -3.81 -7.86
CA ARG A 238 -18.75 -4.73 -8.82
C ARG A 238 -18.61 -4.12 -10.23
N PRO A 239 -19.62 -3.44 -10.82
CA PRO A 239 -19.47 -2.77 -12.12
C PRO A 239 -18.39 -1.68 -12.18
N LEU A 240 -18.09 -1.05 -11.04
CA LEU A 240 -17.18 0.11 -10.95
C LEU A 240 -15.72 -0.30 -10.82
N MET A 241 -15.44 -1.59 -10.57
CA MET A 241 -14.08 -2.08 -10.35
C MET A 241 -13.28 -2.23 -11.66
N GLY A 242 -13.95 -2.30 -12.81
CA GLY A 242 -13.31 -2.60 -14.08
C GLY A 242 -12.57 -3.93 -14.01
N ASN A 243 -11.29 -3.93 -14.39
CA ASN A 243 -10.41 -5.11 -14.39
C ASN A 243 -9.37 -5.13 -13.25
N ARG A 244 -9.58 -4.35 -12.19
CA ARG A 244 -8.68 -4.29 -11.02
C ARG A 244 -8.91 -5.50 -10.12
N ILE A 245 -7.94 -6.42 -10.07
CA ILE A 245 -8.07 -7.68 -9.33
C ILE A 245 -7.27 -7.72 -8.02
N TYR A 246 -6.32 -6.79 -7.84
CA TYR A 246 -5.54 -6.65 -6.62
C TYR A 246 -5.02 -5.22 -6.47
N GLY A 247 -5.52 -4.48 -5.47
CA GLY A 247 -5.19 -3.08 -5.29
C GLY A 247 -5.86 -2.16 -6.31
N CYS A 248 -5.55 -0.87 -6.24
CA CYS A 248 -6.10 0.16 -7.12
C CYS A 248 -5.18 1.39 -7.13
N ASP A 249 -4.83 1.86 -8.32
CA ASP A 249 -3.88 2.97 -8.49
C ASP A 249 -4.55 4.25 -9.02
N ASP A 250 -5.86 4.26 -9.26
CA ASP A 250 -6.56 5.37 -9.92
C ASP A 250 -6.31 6.73 -9.28
N CYS A 251 -6.35 6.81 -7.95
CA CYS A 251 -6.13 8.05 -7.21
C CYS A 251 -4.67 8.52 -7.29
N GLN A 252 -3.72 7.61 -7.51
CA GLN A 252 -2.32 7.91 -7.79
C GLN A 252 -2.12 8.32 -9.25
N LEU A 253 -2.64 7.55 -10.21
CA LEU A 253 -2.46 7.80 -11.64
C LEU A 253 -2.96 9.17 -12.07
N CYS A 254 -4.09 9.62 -11.51
CA CYS A 254 -4.63 10.95 -11.79
C CYS A 254 -3.94 12.09 -11.01
N CYS A 255 -3.08 11.79 -10.03
CA CYS A 255 -2.45 12.79 -9.19
C CYS A 255 -1.36 13.56 -9.96
N PRO A 256 -1.44 14.90 -10.06
CA PRO A 256 -0.48 15.68 -10.86
C PRO A 256 0.95 15.65 -10.30
N TRP A 257 1.14 15.23 -9.05
CA TRP A 257 2.45 15.05 -8.43
C TRP A 257 3.17 13.79 -8.93
N ASN A 258 2.43 12.80 -9.45
CA ASN A 258 3.04 11.57 -9.96
C ASN A 258 3.74 11.73 -11.31
N LYS A 259 3.65 12.89 -11.96
CA LYS A 259 4.56 13.23 -13.06
C LYS A 259 6.02 13.38 -12.61
N PHE A 260 6.25 13.55 -11.30
CA PHE A 260 7.58 13.62 -10.70
C PHE A 260 8.01 12.28 -10.11
N ALA A 261 7.26 11.19 -10.34
CA ALA A 261 7.61 9.88 -9.83
C ALA A 261 8.98 9.44 -10.32
N GLN A 262 9.77 8.85 -9.42
CA GLN A 262 11.04 8.22 -9.76
C GLN A 262 10.81 6.74 -10.05
N LEU A 263 11.57 6.23 -11.02
CA LEU A 263 11.61 4.80 -11.28
C LEU A 263 12.49 4.12 -10.24
N SER A 264 12.07 2.96 -9.80
CA SER A 264 12.81 2.11 -8.88
C SER A 264 13.90 1.35 -9.62
N VAL A 265 15.12 1.46 -9.10
CA VAL A 265 16.26 0.63 -9.50
C VAL A 265 16.33 -0.69 -8.71
N GLU A 266 15.35 -0.95 -7.84
CA GLU A 266 15.32 -2.14 -6.99
C GLU A 266 14.93 -3.40 -7.80
N PRO A 267 15.81 -4.40 -7.92
CA PRO A 267 15.49 -5.63 -8.64
C PRO A 267 14.32 -6.40 -8.00
N ASP A 268 14.21 -6.37 -6.67
CA ASP A 268 13.12 -7.05 -5.96
C ASP A 268 11.73 -6.46 -6.28
N PHE A 269 11.63 -5.24 -6.83
CA PHE A 269 10.35 -4.63 -7.20
C PHE A 269 9.98 -4.76 -8.68
N GLN A 270 10.82 -5.40 -9.49
CA GLN A 270 10.49 -5.70 -10.88
C GLN A 270 9.33 -6.68 -10.98
N ALA A 271 8.54 -6.55 -12.05
CA ALA A 271 7.39 -7.42 -12.27
C ALA A 271 7.80 -8.89 -12.40
N ARG A 272 7.11 -9.75 -11.68
CA ARG A 272 7.34 -11.19 -11.68
C ARG A 272 6.20 -11.90 -12.41
N HIS A 273 6.55 -12.99 -13.10
CA HIS A 273 5.58 -13.92 -13.68
C HIS A 273 4.60 -13.29 -14.71
N GLY A 274 4.96 -12.17 -15.34
CA GLY A 274 4.11 -11.46 -16.31
C GLY A 274 2.85 -10.83 -15.71
N LEU A 275 2.81 -10.67 -14.38
CA LEU A 275 1.64 -10.14 -13.67
C LEU A 275 1.33 -8.66 -13.99
N ASP A 276 2.23 -7.96 -14.65
CA ASP A 276 2.02 -6.59 -15.12
C ASP A 276 1.14 -6.50 -16.37
N ALA A 277 0.97 -7.63 -17.09
CA ALA A 277 0.30 -7.70 -18.40
C ALA A 277 -0.66 -8.89 -18.56
N ALA A 278 -0.76 -9.78 -17.56
CA ALA A 278 -1.48 -11.05 -17.65
C ALA A 278 -2.97 -10.90 -18.01
N SER A 279 -3.52 -11.90 -18.71
CA SER A 279 -4.94 -11.91 -19.04
C SER A 279 -5.81 -12.39 -17.89
N LEU A 280 -7.04 -11.90 -17.78
CA LEU A 280 -8.00 -12.36 -16.76
C LEU A 280 -8.24 -13.87 -16.83
N ARG A 281 -8.40 -14.40 -18.05
CA ARG A 281 -8.68 -15.83 -18.27
C ARG A 281 -7.52 -16.72 -17.83
N GLU A 282 -6.29 -16.33 -18.14
CA GLU A 282 -5.09 -17.05 -17.70
C GLU A 282 -5.03 -17.13 -16.18
N LEU A 283 -5.22 -16.00 -15.49
CA LEU A 283 -5.15 -15.95 -14.03
C LEU A 283 -6.33 -16.67 -13.35
N PHE A 284 -7.50 -16.70 -13.99
CA PHE A 284 -8.68 -17.43 -13.51
C PHE A 284 -8.53 -18.96 -13.63
N ALA A 285 -7.72 -19.40 -14.60
CA ALA A 285 -7.43 -20.81 -14.83
C ALA A 285 -6.44 -21.40 -13.81
N TRP A 286 -5.74 -20.57 -13.02
CA TRP A 286 -4.86 -21.05 -11.96
C TRP A 286 -5.64 -21.91 -10.96
N ASP A 287 -5.08 -23.04 -10.57
CA ASP A 287 -5.54 -23.77 -9.39
C ASP A 287 -4.85 -23.26 -8.12
N GLN A 288 -5.17 -23.85 -6.97
CA GLN A 288 -4.57 -23.48 -5.69
C GLN A 288 -3.04 -23.60 -5.71
N SER A 289 -2.51 -24.65 -6.34
CA SER A 289 -1.07 -24.93 -6.38
C SER A 289 -0.34 -23.92 -7.26
N ALA A 290 -0.91 -23.60 -8.42
CA ALA A 290 -0.41 -22.56 -9.31
C ALA A 290 -0.44 -21.20 -8.61
N PHE A 291 -1.55 -20.82 -7.96
CA PHE A 291 -1.64 -19.58 -7.19
C PHE A 291 -0.54 -19.49 -6.12
N GLU A 292 -0.37 -20.53 -5.30
CA GLU A 292 0.64 -20.55 -4.25
C GLU A 292 2.08 -20.44 -4.78
N THR A 293 2.36 -21.14 -5.88
CA THR A 293 3.68 -21.13 -6.52
C THR A 293 3.98 -19.77 -7.14
N MET A 294 3.06 -19.23 -7.91
CA MET A 294 3.24 -17.99 -8.68
C MET A 294 3.21 -16.75 -7.79
N THR A 295 2.51 -16.79 -6.65
CA THR A 295 2.49 -15.68 -5.68
C THR A 295 3.50 -15.85 -4.55
N ALA A 296 4.35 -16.88 -4.59
CA ALA A 296 5.36 -17.13 -3.56
C ALA A 296 6.29 -15.91 -3.38
N GLY A 297 6.27 -15.33 -2.17
CA GLY A 297 7.08 -14.16 -1.84
C GLY A 297 6.57 -12.85 -2.42
N SER A 298 5.34 -12.80 -2.96
CA SER A 298 4.61 -11.56 -3.28
C SER A 298 3.61 -11.24 -2.16
N ALA A 299 3.29 -9.95 -1.99
CA ALA A 299 2.22 -9.51 -1.11
C ALA A 299 0.87 -10.12 -1.49
N ILE A 300 0.65 -10.43 -2.77
CA ILE A 300 -0.60 -10.99 -3.31
C ILE A 300 -1.00 -12.29 -2.60
N ARG A 301 -0.03 -13.11 -2.19
CA ARG A 301 -0.29 -14.41 -1.56
C ARG A 301 -1.20 -14.31 -0.34
N ARG A 302 -1.20 -13.18 0.37
CA ARG A 302 -2.01 -12.93 1.58
C ARG A 302 -3.51 -13.07 1.35
N ILE A 303 -4.00 -12.84 0.12
CA ILE A 303 -5.45 -12.89 -0.12
C ILE A 303 -5.98 -14.32 -0.24
N GLY A 304 -5.12 -15.27 -0.60
CA GLY A 304 -5.52 -16.63 -0.91
C GLY A 304 -6.24 -16.75 -2.26
N HIS A 305 -6.30 -17.98 -2.77
CA HIS A 305 -6.83 -18.28 -4.09
C HIS A 305 -8.35 -18.03 -4.20
N GLU A 306 -9.11 -18.25 -3.13
CA GLU A 306 -10.56 -18.01 -3.13
C GLU A 306 -10.90 -16.55 -3.45
N ARG A 307 -10.23 -15.60 -2.77
CA ARG A 307 -10.43 -14.17 -3.03
C ARG A 307 -9.81 -13.71 -4.34
N TRP A 308 -8.74 -14.36 -4.78
CA TRP A 308 -8.18 -14.16 -6.12
C TRP A 308 -9.22 -14.47 -7.21
N LEU A 309 -9.85 -15.65 -7.15
CA LEU A 309 -10.93 -16.04 -8.07
C LEU A 309 -12.15 -15.11 -7.95
N ARG A 310 -12.55 -14.75 -6.72
CA ARG A 310 -13.64 -13.79 -6.47
C ARG A 310 -13.41 -12.47 -7.22
N ASN A 311 -12.20 -11.90 -7.08
CA ASN A 311 -11.86 -10.62 -7.71
C ASN A 311 -11.84 -10.73 -9.24
N ILE A 312 -11.26 -11.81 -9.78
CA ILE A 312 -11.20 -12.02 -11.23
C ILE A 312 -12.58 -12.29 -11.82
N ALA A 313 -13.49 -12.98 -11.12
CA ALA A 313 -14.86 -13.16 -11.57
C ALA A 313 -15.58 -11.81 -11.76
N VAL A 314 -15.38 -10.85 -10.83
CA VAL A 314 -15.89 -9.48 -10.99
C VAL A 314 -15.34 -8.82 -12.24
N ALA A 315 -14.02 -8.91 -12.45
CA ALA A 315 -13.36 -8.35 -13.63
C ALA A 315 -13.85 -8.97 -14.95
N LEU A 316 -14.00 -10.31 -15.01
CA LEU A 316 -14.56 -11.01 -16.16
C LEU A 316 -16.01 -10.59 -16.44
N GLY A 317 -16.83 -10.37 -15.41
CA GLY A 317 -18.19 -9.82 -15.56
C GLY A 317 -18.21 -8.38 -16.11
N ASN A 318 -17.12 -7.64 -15.95
CA ASN A 318 -16.95 -6.29 -16.50
C ASN A 318 -16.38 -6.28 -17.92
N ALA A 319 -15.73 -7.36 -18.36
CA ALA A 319 -15.17 -7.53 -19.69
C ALA A 319 -16.24 -7.58 -20.80
N GLU A 320 -15.79 -7.66 -22.05
CA GLU A 320 -16.66 -7.85 -23.21
C GLU A 320 -17.41 -9.18 -23.13
N THR A 321 -18.62 -9.21 -23.70
CA THR A 321 -19.43 -10.42 -23.84
C THR A 321 -18.84 -11.30 -24.95
N ALA A 322 -17.82 -12.09 -24.57
CA ALA A 322 -17.16 -13.05 -25.44
C ALA A 322 -17.44 -14.49 -24.97
N PRO A 323 -17.63 -15.45 -25.89
CA PRO A 323 -17.82 -16.86 -25.54
C PRO A 323 -16.73 -17.39 -24.61
N GLU A 324 -15.51 -16.93 -24.80
CA GLU A 324 -14.34 -17.36 -24.03
C GLU A 324 -14.40 -16.90 -22.55
N ASN A 325 -14.96 -15.72 -22.29
CA ASN A 325 -15.13 -15.19 -20.93
C ASN A 325 -16.26 -15.95 -20.21
N ILE A 326 -17.34 -16.27 -20.94
CA ILE A 326 -18.44 -17.08 -20.43
C ILE A 326 -17.94 -18.49 -20.09
N ALA A 327 -17.21 -19.14 -21.00
CA ALA A 327 -16.65 -20.46 -20.78
C ALA A 327 -15.67 -20.49 -19.58
N ALA A 328 -14.83 -19.46 -19.44
CA ALA A 328 -13.95 -19.34 -18.28
C ALA A 328 -14.74 -19.28 -16.97
N LEU A 329 -15.79 -18.46 -16.90
CA LEU A 329 -16.67 -18.36 -15.73
C LEU A 329 -17.42 -19.69 -15.46
N GLU A 330 -17.98 -20.31 -16.49
CA GLU A 330 -18.71 -21.58 -16.38
C GLU A 330 -17.81 -22.72 -15.86
N SER A 331 -16.51 -22.71 -16.17
CA SER A 331 -15.54 -23.68 -15.62
C SER A 331 -15.43 -23.68 -14.09
N ARG A 332 -15.93 -22.62 -13.43
CA ARG A 332 -15.93 -22.45 -11.97
C ARG A 332 -17.34 -22.32 -11.38
N ALA A 333 -18.40 -22.58 -12.15
CA ALA A 333 -19.78 -22.45 -11.68
C ALA A 333 -20.08 -23.36 -10.47
N ASP A 334 -19.48 -24.56 -10.44
CA ASP A 334 -19.65 -25.55 -9.36
C ASP A 334 -18.48 -25.53 -8.35
N HIS A 335 -17.70 -24.44 -8.28
CA HIS A 335 -16.57 -24.33 -7.34
C HIS A 335 -17.05 -24.54 -5.88
N PRO A 336 -16.33 -25.27 -5.01
CA PRO A 336 -16.83 -25.61 -3.66
C PRO A 336 -17.04 -24.40 -2.72
N SER A 337 -16.45 -23.25 -3.04
CA SER A 337 -16.65 -22.00 -2.30
C SER A 337 -17.94 -21.28 -2.73
N PRO A 338 -18.91 -21.07 -1.82
CA PRO A 338 -20.11 -20.27 -2.11
C PRO A 338 -19.76 -18.83 -2.54
N LEU A 339 -18.68 -18.27 -2.01
CA LEU A 339 -18.22 -16.92 -2.35
C LEU A 339 -17.83 -16.84 -3.83
N VAL A 340 -17.08 -17.83 -4.33
CA VAL A 340 -16.70 -17.90 -5.75
C VAL A 340 -17.93 -18.12 -6.62
N GLN A 341 -18.82 -19.05 -6.25
CA GLN A 341 -20.05 -19.32 -7.01
C GLN A 341 -20.94 -18.08 -7.15
N GLU A 342 -21.10 -17.30 -6.07
CA GLU A 342 -21.88 -16.07 -6.07
C GLU A 342 -21.33 -15.06 -7.10
N HIS A 343 -20.02 -14.84 -7.10
CA HIS A 343 -19.38 -13.85 -7.98
C HIS A 343 -19.35 -14.33 -9.45
N VAL A 344 -19.16 -15.63 -9.67
CA VAL A 344 -19.27 -16.25 -11.00
C VAL A 344 -20.69 -16.11 -11.54
N SER A 345 -21.70 -16.41 -10.72
CA SER A 345 -23.11 -16.31 -11.11
C SER A 345 -23.49 -14.88 -11.48
N TRP A 346 -23.06 -13.90 -10.67
CA TRP A 346 -23.24 -12.48 -10.97
C TRP A 346 -22.55 -12.09 -12.29
N ALA A 347 -21.31 -12.54 -12.52
CA ALA A 347 -20.56 -12.21 -13.71
C ALA A 347 -21.23 -12.78 -14.98
N LEU A 348 -21.70 -14.04 -14.92
CA LEU A 348 -22.46 -14.67 -16.01
C LEU A 348 -23.76 -13.94 -16.29
N ALA A 349 -24.53 -13.60 -15.25
CA ALA A 349 -25.77 -12.85 -15.40
C ALA A 349 -25.53 -11.48 -16.06
N ARG A 350 -24.47 -10.78 -15.64
CA ARG A 350 -24.07 -9.49 -16.22
C ARG A 350 -23.70 -9.61 -17.70
N LEU A 351 -22.83 -10.55 -18.07
CA LEU A 351 -22.41 -10.74 -19.47
C LEU A 351 -23.59 -11.11 -20.38
N ARG A 352 -24.53 -11.93 -19.89
CA ARG A 352 -25.75 -12.32 -20.63
C ARG A 352 -26.78 -11.19 -20.73
N SER A 353 -26.65 -10.13 -19.94
CA SER A 353 -27.57 -8.98 -19.93
C SER A 353 -27.06 -7.75 -20.69
N LYS A 354 -25.77 -7.75 -21.08
CA LYS A 354 -25.19 -6.78 -22.01
C LYS A 354 -25.59 -7.15 -23.43
#